data_AF-A0A2R9T2W5-F1
#
_entry.id   AF-A0A2R9T2W5-F1
#
_cell.length_a   1.000
_cell.length_b   1.000
_cell.length_c   1.000
_cell.angle_alpha   90.00
_cell.angle_beta   90.00
_cell.angle_gamma   90.00
#
_symmetry.space_group_name_H-M   'P 1'
#
loop_
_entity.id
_entity.type
_entity.pdbx_description
1 polymer ?
#
loop_
_entity_poly.entity_id
_entity_poly.type
_entity_poly.pdbx_seq_one_letter_code
_entity_poly.pdbx_strand_id
1 'polypeptide(L)' 'MTSLVVELQRDALDSKVSIADLIKKAYVVARKLNIPDFQNWLQNEMNRVHWRGYSTGVSKYKRAGSVL' A
#
# COMPACT_ATOMS: atom_id res chain seq x y z
N MET A 1 2.25 13.53 22.90
CA MET A 1 2.83 12.78 21.76
C MET A 1 1.85 11.68 21.39
N THR A 2 1.19 11.78 20.25
CA THR A 2 0.26 10.76 19.76
C THR A 2 1.04 9.60 19.14
N SER A 3 0.58 8.37 19.36
CA SER A 3 1.18 7.19 18.72
C SER A 3 0.96 7.25 17.21
N LEU A 4 1.98 6.89 16.43
CA LEU A 4 1.92 6.83 14.96
C LEU A 4 0.75 5.96 14.44
N VAL A 5 0.37 4.94 15.21
CA VAL A 5 -0.79 4.08 14.91
C VAL A 5 -2.11 4.83 15.09
N VAL A 6 -2.21 5.68 16.12
CA VAL A 6 -3.41 6.49 16.40
C VAL A 6 -3.59 7.58 15.33
N GLU A 7 -2.50 8.17 14.86
CA GLU A 7 -2.54 9.11 13.74
C GLU A 7 -3.02 8.44 12.45
N LEU A 8 -2.48 7.25 12.14
CA LEU A 8 -2.94 6.46 10.99
C LEU A 8 -4.43 6.11 11.08
N GLN A 9 -4.91 5.70 12.26
CA GLN A 9 -6.33 5.41 12.49
C GLN A 9 -7.20 6.65 12.30
N ARG A 10 -6.77 7.80 12.81
CA ARG A 10 -7.50 9.06 12.64
C ARG A 10 -7.61 9.45 11.17
N ASP A 11 -6.51 9.34 10.44
CA ASP A 11 -6.48 9.66 9.02
C ASP A 11 -7.26 8.64 8.17
N ALA A 12 -7.40 7.39 8.62
CA ALA A 12 -8.23 6.38 7.96
C ALA A 12 -9.73 6.63 8.13
N LEU A 13 -10.13 7.32 9.20
CA LEU A 13 -11.51 7.73 9.45
C LEU A 13 -11.85 9.08 8.79
N ASP A 14 -10.84 9.82 8.32
CA ASP A 14 -11.04 11.08 7.61
C ASP A 14 -11.18 10.83 6.10
N SER A 15 -12.40 10.98 5.59
CA SER A 15 -12.72 10.83 4.17
C SER A 15 -12.05 11.87 3.26
N LYS A 16 -11.42 12.92 3.82
CA LYS A 16 -10.65 13.91 3.06
C LYS A 16 -9.24 13.43 2.74
N VAL A 17 -8.75 12.40 3.43
CA VAL A 17 -7.40 11.87 3.24
C VAL A 17 -7.39 10.93 2.03
N SER A 18 -6.44 11.15 1.13
CA SER A 18 -6.30 10.28 -0.04
C SER A 18 -5.80 8.89 0.37
N ILE A 19 -6.29 7.86 -0.32
CA ILE A 19 -5.83 6.47 -0.13
C ILE A 19 -4.31 6.37 -0.33
N ALA A 20 -3.74 7.15 -1.27
CA ALA A 20 -2.32 7.18 -1.52
C ALA A 20 -1.51 7.70 -0.31
N ASP A 21 -2.02 8.71 0.39
CA ASP A 21 -1.34 9.26 1.57
C ASP A 21 -1.50 8.34 2.79
N LEU A 22 -2.63 7.64 2.89
CA LEU A 22 -2.84 6.56 3.86
C LEU A 22 -1.84 5.41 3.69
N ILE A 23 -1.61 4.94 2.46
CA ILE A 23 -0.65 3.87 2.17
C ILE A 23 0.78 4.29 2.54
N LYS A 24 1.18 5.53 2.24
CA LYS A 24 2.50 6.06 2.63
C LYS A 24 2.67 6.10 4.16
N LYS A 25 1.64 6.56 4.89
CA LYS A 25 1.66 6.58 6.37
C LYS A 25 1.72 5.17 6.94
N ALA A 26 0.92 4.24 6.42
CA ALA A 26 0.96 2.84 6.80
C ALA A 26 2.35 2.21 6.55
N TYR A 27 3.05 2.60 5.49
CA TYR A 27 4.40 2.11 5.20
C TYR A 27 5.43 2.57 6.22
N VAL A 28 5.34 3.83 6.67
CA VAL A 28 6.18 4.35 7.74
C VAL A 28 5.92 3.62 9.06
N VAL A 29 4.66 3.35 9.38
CA VAL A 29 4.27 2.55 10.57
C VAL A 29 4.84 1.13 10.46
N ALA A 30 4.69 0.47 9.31
CA ALA A 30 5.19 -0.88 9.06
C ALA A 30 6.71 -0.99 9.19
N ARG A 31 7.46 0.05 8.75
CA ARG A 31 8.92 0.14 8.94
C ARG A 31 9.31 0.33 10.39
N LYS A 32 8.60 1.19 11.13
CA LYS A 32 8.89 1.46 12.54
C LYS A 32 8.59 0.27 13.45
N LEU A 33 7.57 -0.51 13.12
CA LEU A 33 7.20 -1.72 13.85
C LEU A 33 7.92 -2.98 13.35
N ASN A 34 8.79 -2.84 12.33
CA ASN A 34 9.54 -3.92 11.71
C ASN A 34 8.68 -5.12 11.26
N ILE A 35 7.58 -4.84 10.55
CA ILE A 35 6.65 -5.84 10.01
C ILE A 35 6.91 -6.01 8.50
N PRO A 36 7.79 -6.92 8.08
CA PRO A 36 8.28 -7.00 6.70
C PRO A 36 7.19 -7.40 5.68
N ASP A 37 6.29 -8.31 6.05
CA ASP A 37 5.20 -8.73 5.17
C ASP A 37 4.26 -7.57 4.83
N PHE A 38 4.00 -6.71 5.82
CA PHE A 38 3.14 -5.55 5.64
C PHE A 38 3.82 -4.47 4.78
N GLN A 39 5.14 -4.27 4.96
CA GLN A 39 5.92 -3.39 4.08
C GLN A 39 5.86 -3.84 2.61
N ASN A 40 6.04 -5.14 2.37
CA ASN A 40 6.00 -5.71 1.03
C ASN A 40 4.61 -5.58 0.40
N TRP A 41 3.55 -5.83 1.17
CA TRP A 41 2.17 -5.64 0.70
C TRP A 41 1.90 -4.17 0.32
N LEU A 42 2.25 -3.23 1.18
CA LEU A 42 2.06 -1.79 0.93
C LEU A 42 2.86 -1.29 -0.28
N GLN A 43 4.08 -1.80 -0.48
CA GLN A 43 4.90 -1.43 -1.62
C GLN A 43 4.32 -1.97 -2.94
N ASN A 44 3.76 -3.18 -2.92
CA ASN A 44 3.00 -3.69 -4.06
C ASN A 44 1.76 -2.84 -4.34
N GLU A 45 1.03 -2.39 -3.31
CA GLU A 45 -0.15 -1.56 -3.49
C GLU A 45 0.20 -0.17 -4.07
N MET A 46 1.26 0.47 -3.57
CA MET A 46 1.80 1.71 -4.16
C MET A 46 2.15 1.54 -5.64
N ASN A 47 2.77 0.42 -6.01
CA ASN A 47 3.12 0.11 -7.40
C ASN A 47 1.88 -0.22 -8.26
N ARG A 48 0.81 -0.78 -7.67
CA ARG A 48 -0.46 -1.02 -8.36
C ARG A 48 -1.22 0.27 -8.65
N VAL A 49 -1.20 1.25 -7.75
CA VAL A 49 -1.77 2.59 -8.01
C VAL A 49 -1.07 3.25 -9.20
N HIS A 50 0.25 3.06 -9.33
CA HIS A 50 1.00 3.50 -10.51
C HIS A 50 0.55 2.77 -11.80
N TRP A 51 0.31 1.45 -11.75
CA TRP A 51 -0.19 0.69 -12.91
C TRP A 51 -1.60 1.10 -13.37
N ARG A 52 -2.47 1.56 -12.46
CA ARG A 52 -3.81 2.06 -12.83
C ARG A 52 -3.78 3.32 -13.71
N GLY A 53 -2.62 3.99 -13.85
CA GLY A 53 -2.42 5.16 -14.72
C GLY A 53 -1.75 4.87 -16.08
N TYR A 54 -1.30 3.63 -16.33
CA TYR A 54 -0.60 3.24 -17.56
C TYR A 54 -1.20 2.00 -18.22
N SER A 55 -2.53 1.85 -18.19
CA SER A 55 -3.21 0.82 -18.97
C SER A 55 -3.42 1.27 -20.43
N THR A 56 -2.33 1.57 -21.12
CA THR A 56 -2.26 1.54 -22.60
C THR A 56 -0.90 0.96 -22.99
N GLY A 57 -0.75 -0.36 -22.84
CA GLY A 57 0.45 -1.08 -23.30
C GLY A 57 0.94 -2.15 -22.34
N VAL A 58 0.23 -3.29 -22.33
CA VAL A 58 0.69 -4.67 -22.08
C VAL A 58 2.14 -4.80 -21.55
N SER A 59 2.47 -5.54 -20.47
CA SER A 59 2.27 -6.99 -20.37
C SER A 59 3.15 -7.64 -19.27
N LYS A 60 2.77 -8.89 -18.89
CA LYS A 60 3.56 -10.02 -18.32
C LYS A 60 4.14 -9.84 -16.91
N TYR A 61 3.50 -10.45 -15.91
CA TYR A 61 4.00 -11.61 -15.13
C TYR A 61 3.17 -11.75 -13.84
N LYS A 62 2.99 -13.00 -13.41
CA LYS A 62 2.36 -13.48 -12.16
C LYS A 62 0.86 -13.72 -12.16
N ARG A 63 0.43 -14.63 -13.05
CA ARG A 63 -0.60 -15.63 -12.72
C ARG A 63 -0.49 -16.82 -13.67
N ALA A 64 0.51 -17.68 -13.41
CA ALA A 64 0.57 -19.03 -13.96
C ALA A 64 1.29 -19.94 -12.96
N GLY A 65 0.66 -20.07 -11.80
CA GLY A 65 0.77 -21.26 -10.96
C GLY A 65 -0.64 -21.79 -10.78
N SER A 66 -1.18 -22.46 -11.81
CA SER A 66 -2.37 -23.28 -11.65
C SER A 66 -2.65 -24.09 -12.91
N VAL A 67 -2.69 -25.40 -12.69
CA VAL A 67 -3.38 -26.44 -13.45
C VAL A 67 -2.63 -27.04 -14.66
N LEU A 68 -2.07 -28.22 -14.36
CA LEU A 68 -1.79 -29.41 -15.18
C LEU A 68 -0.78 -29.29 -16.33
#